data_AF-A0A2K5Y7Y8-F1
#
_entry.id   AF-A0A2K5Y7Y8-F1
#
_cell.length_a   1.000
_cell.length_b   1.000
_cell.length_c   1.000
_cell.angle_alpha   90.00
_cell.angle_beta   90.00
_cell.angle_gamma   90.00
#
_symmetry.space_group_name_H-M   'P 1'
#
loop_
_entity.id
_entity.type
_entity.pdbx_description
1 polymer ?
#
loop_
_entity_poly.entity_id
_entity_poly.type
_entity_poly.pdbx_seq_one_letter_code
_entity_poly.pdbx_strand_id
1 'polypeptide(L)'
;MDSSHQSNYKLSKTEKKFLRKQIKARHTLLRHEGIETVSYATQSLVVANGGLGNGVSRNQLLLVLEKCGLVDALLMPPNKPYSFARYKTTEESKRAYVTLNGKEVVDDLGQKIILYLNFVEKAQWKELRPQALPPGLMVVEEIISSSEEKMLLESVDWTEDTDNQNSQKSLKHRRVKHFGYEFHYENNNVNKDKPLPGGLPDICDSFLEKWLREAEKNSEVGIH
;
A
#
# COMPACT_ATOMS: atom_id res chain seq x y z
N MET A 1 45.28 -31.10 -2.49
CA MET A 1 44.05 -31.48 -1.77
C MET A 1 43.68 -30.29 -0.94
N ASP A 2 42.78 -29.44 -1.44
CA ASP A 2 42.33 -28.25 -0.73
C ASP A 2 40.81 -28.30 -0.66
N SER A 3 40.31 -28.46 0.57
CA SER A 3 38.93 -28.75 0.90
C SER A 3 38.07 -27.48 0.82
N SER A 4 37.15 -27.48 -0.14
CA SER A 4 36.09 -26.49 -0.29
C SER A 4 35.11 -26.53 0.88
N HIS A 5 35.30 -25.70 1.90
CA HIS A 5 34.28 -25.42 2.90
C HIS A 5 33.34 -24.30 2.40
N GLN A 6 32.38 -24.68 1.56
CA GLN A 6 31.24 -23.83 1.23
C GLN A 6 30.25 -23.92 2.41
N SER A 7 30.31 -22.95 3.31
CA SER A 7 29.41 -22.85 4.46
C SER A 7 27.99 -22.51 3.96
N ASN A 8 27.11 -23.50 3.95
CA ASN A 8 25.68 -23.32 3.72
C ASN A 8 25.03 -22.56 4.89
N TYR A 9 25.14 -21.24 4.90
CA TYR A 9 24.46 -20.38 5.86
C TYR A 9 22.93 -20.44 5.62
N LYS A 10 22.20 -21.14 6.50
CA LYS A 10 20.73 -21.16 6.48
C LYS A 10 20.21 -19.80 6.94
N LEU A 11 19.66 -19.02 6.01
CA LEU A 11 18.96 -17.76 6.32
C LEU A 11 17.84 -17.96 7.36
N SER A 12 17.76 -17.05 8.32
CA SER A 12 16.69 -16.96 9.31
C SER A 12 15.33 -16.69 8.64
N LYS A 13 14.23 -16.94 9.37
CA LYS A 13 12.87 -16.64 8.87
C LYS A 13 12.72 -15.16 8.50
N THR A 14 13.35 -14.27 9.25
CA THR A 14 13.30 -12.82 9.05
C THR A 14 14.06 -12.41 7.79
N GLU A 15 15.27 -12.93 7.59
CA GLU A 15 16.07 -12.67 6.38
C GLU A 15 15.39 -13.20 5.12
N LYS A 16 14.79 -14.41 5.19
CA LYS A 16 13.98 -14.95 4.08
C LYS A 16 12.76 -14.10 3.76
N LYS A 17 12.13 -13.48 4.76
CA LYS A 17 10.99 -12.58 4.56
C LYS A 17 11.46 -11.26 3.95
N PHE A 18 12.58 -10.74 4.42
CA PHE A 18 13.20 -9.53 3.89
C PHE A 18 13.58 -9.69 2.41
N LEU A 19 14.31 -10.74 2.06
CA LEU A 19 14.72 -11.01 0.68
C LEU A 19 13.52 -11.16 -0.26
N ARG A 20 12.45 -11.84 0.19
CA ARG A 20 11.20 -11.94 -0.56
C ARG A 20 10.57 -10.57 -0.83
N LYS A 21 10.59 -9.66 0.15
CA LYS A 21 10.07 -8.29 -0.03
C LYS A 21 10.92 -7.47 -0.99
N GLN A 22 12.25 -7.59 -0.90
CA GLN A 22 13.17 -6.91 -1.82
C GLN A 22 12.97 -7.39 -3.27
N ILE A 23 12.89 -8.71 -3.47
CA ILE A 23 12.58 -9.32 -4.78
C ILE A 23 11.23 -8.83 -5.30
N LYS A 24 10.19 -8.80 -4.44
CA LYS A 24 8.87 -8.28 -4.82
C LYS A 24 8.94 -6.82 -5.24
N ALA A 25 9.66 -5.96 -4.51
CA ALA A 25 9.83 -4.55 -4.87
C ALA A 25 10.49 -4.41 -6.25
N ARG A 26 11.56 -5.19 -6.51
CA ARG A 26 12.23 -5.24 -7.80
C ARG A 26 11.27 -5.62 -8.95
N HIS A 27 10.48 -6.68 -8.76
CA HIS A 27 9.50 -7.12 -9.75
C HIS A 27 8.39 -6.08 -9.99
N THR A 28 7.92 -5.40 -8.95
CA THR A 28 6.90 -4.34 -9.08
C THR A 28 7.44 -3.16 -9.90
N LEU A 29 8.65 -2.69 -9.59
CA LEU A 29 9.30 -1.59 -10.31
C LEU A 29 9.49 -1.92 -11.80
N LEU A 30 9.96 -3.12 -12.11
CA LEU A 30 10.11 -3.54 -13.50
C LEU A 30 8.76 -3.64 -14.23
N ARG A 31 7.81 -4.38 -13.65
CA ARG A 31 6.54 -4.73 -14.32
C ARG A 31 5.66 -3.51 -14.56
N HIS A 32 5.54 -2.63 -13.57
CA HIS A 32 4.55 -1.55 -13.58
C HIS A 32 5.14 -0.20 -13.96
N GLU A 33 6.41 0.03 -13.65
CA GLU A 33 7.07 1.33 -13.86
C GLU A 33 8.09 1.29 -15.00
N GLY A 34 8.41 0.10 -15.52
CA GLY A 34 9.40 -0.09 -16.58
C GLY A 34 10.83 0.16 -16.13
N ILE A 35 11.12 0.04 -14.83
CA ILE A 35 12.45 0.32 -14.26
C ILE A 35 13.28 -0.96 -14.27
N GLU A 36 14.30 -0.99 -15.11
CA GLU A 36 15.25 -2.10 -15.20
C GLU A 36 16.33 -2.00 -14.13
N THR A 37 16.38 -3.01 -13.26
CA THR A 37 17.38 -3.10 -12.19
C THR A 37 18.48 -4.10 -12.55
N VAL A 38 19.72 -3.79 -12.21
CA VAL A 38 20.88 -4.64 -12.43
C VAL A 38 21.40 -5.26 -11.13
N SER A 39 22.14 -6.37 -11.24
CA SER A 39 22.70 -7.09 -10.08
C SER A 39 24.10 -6.63 -9.67
N TYR A 40 24.79 -5.87 -10.52
CA TYR A 40 26.11 -5.30 -10.25
C TYR A 40 25.99 -3.86 -9.73
N ALA A 41 27.01 -3.41 -8.99
CA ALA A 41 27.02 -2.08 -8.41
C ALA A 41 27.17 -1.00 -9.48
N THR A 42 26.33 0.02 -9.40
CA THR A 42 26.41 1.24 -10.22
C THR A 42 26.36 2.46 -9.29
N GLN A 43 26.67 3.66 -9.79
CA GLN A 43 26.52 4.91 -9.03
C GLN A 43 25.06 5.23 -8.69
N SER A 44 24.10 4.66 -9.43
CA SER A 44 22.69 5.02 -9.38
C SER A 44 21.83 3.91 -8.79
N LEU A 45 20.92 4.28 -7.91
CA LEU A 45 20.01 3.40 -7.21
C LEU A 45 18.58 3.88 -7.41
N VAL A 46 17.65 2.96 -7.61
CA VAL A 46 16.23 3.20 -7.35
C VAL A 46 15.94 2.87 -5.89
N VAL A 47 15.27 3.79 -5.19
CA VAL A 47 14.87 3.66 -3.79
C VAL A 47 13.35 3.41 -3.75
N ALA A 48 12.96 2.14 -3.74
CA ALA A 48 11.57 1.75 -3.59
C ALA A 48 11.05 2.16 -2.21
N ASN A 49 9.79 2.59 -2.19
CA ASN A 49 9.09 3.21 -1.06
C ASN A 49 9.60 4.59 -0.62
N GLY A 50 10.74 5.05 -1.13
CA GLY A 50 11.33 6.36 -0.81
C GLY A 50 10.87 7.48 -1.74
N GLY A 51 9.62 7.47 -2.19
CA GLY A 51 9.10 8.47 -3.13
C GLY A 51 8.07 9.40 -2.50
N LEU A 52 7.80 10.52 -3.17
CA LEU A 52 6.79 11.51 -2.74
C LEU A 52 5.38 10.88 -2.67
N GLY A 53 5.07 9.94 -3.56
CA GLY A 53 3.79 9.21 -3.55
C GLY A 53 3.62 8.28 -2.34
N ASN A 54 4.68 8.05 -1.57
CA ASN A 54 4.66 7.34 -0.30
C ASN A 54 4.83 8.29 0.91
N GLY A 55 4.71 9.60 0.72
CA GLY A 55 4.83 10.57 1.81
C GLY A 55 6.25 10.76 2.35
N VAL A 56 7.28 10.31 1.62
CA VAL A 56 8.69 10.52 1.99
C VAL A 56 9.16 11.82 1.35
N SER A 57 9.49 12.82 2.18
CA SER A 57 10.00 14.10 1.68
C SER A 57 11.46 14.05 1.27
N ARG A 58 11.88 15.03 0.45
CA ARG A 58 13.28 15.13 -0.02
C ARG A 58 14.27 15.23 1.13
N ASN A 59 13.97 16.06 2.13
CA ASN A 59 14.84 16.27 3.29
C ASN A 59 15.00 14.98 4.10
N GLN A 60 13.91 14.27 4.35
CA GLN A 60 13.93 12.99 5.08
C GLN A 60 14.82 11.96 4.38
N LEU A 61 14.61 11.77 3.07
CA LEU A 61 15.36 10.76 2.33
C LEU A 61 16.83 11.16 2.15
N LEU A 62 17.11 12.43 1.83
CA LEU A 62 18.47 12.92 1.64
C LEU A 62 19.32 12.71 2.91
N LEU A 63 18.79 13.06 4.09
CA LEU A 63 19.46 12.83 5.38
C LEU A 63 19.78 11.36 5.65
N VAL A 64 19.01 10.42 5.10
CA VAL A 64 19.27 8.99 5.22
C VAL A 64 20.33 8.53 4.22
N LEU A 65 20.28 9.03 2.99
CA LEU A 65 21.22 8.70 1.92
C LEU A 65 22.63 9.25 2.16
N GLU A 66 22.75 10.47 2.67
CA GLU A 66 24.04 11.14 2.93
C GLU A 66 24.87 10.44 4.01
N LYS A 67 24.25 9.62 4.87
CA LYS A 67 24.95 8.77 5.84
C LYS A 67 25.80 7.68 5.18
N CYS A 68 25.60 7.40 3.89
CA CYS A 68 26.32 6.35 3.16
C CYS A 68 27.36 6.88 2.16
N GLY A 69 27.38 8.20 1.91
CA GLY A 69 28.30 8.84 0.97
C GLY A 69 27.72 10.14 0.40
N LEU A 70 28.48 10.79 -0.48
CA LEU A 70 28.05 12.03 -1.12
C LEU A 70 26.99 11.74 -2.21
N VAL A 71 25.79 12.28 -2.01
CA VAL A 71 24.69 12.21 -2.97
C VAL A 71 24.87 13.30 -4.02
N ASP A 72 25.19 12.90 -5.25
CA ASP A 72 25.37 13.78 -6.40
C ASP A 72 24.01 14.29 -6.93
N ALA A 73 23.02 13.40 -6.99
CA ALA A 73 21.67 13.75 -7.38
C ALA A 73 20.62 12.90 -6.66
N LEU A 74 19.50 13.53 -6.29
CA LEU A 74 18.30 12.86 -5.78
C LEU A 74 17.11 13.30 -6.62
N LEU A 75 16.60 12.39 -7.44
CA LEU A 75 15.45 12.60 -8.32
C LEU A 75 14.22 11.94 -7.70
N MET A 76 13.18 12.73 -7.45
CA MET A 76 11.93 12.26 -6.83
C MET A 76 10.77 12.58 -7.76
N PRO A 77 10.38 11.65 -8.66
CA PRO A 77 9.25 11.87 -9.54
C PRO A 77 7.96 12.12 -8.73
N PRO A 78 7.13 13.11 -9.14
CA PRO A 78 5.89 13.40 -8.44
C PRO A 78 4.94 12.20 -8.50
N ASN A 79 4.18 11.99 -7.42
CA ASN A 79 3.18 10.91 -7.29
C ASN A 79 3.73 9.49 -7.47
N LYS A 80 5.05 9.29 -7.42
CA LYS A 80 5.65 7.96 -7.50
C LYS A 80 6.06 7.43 -6.13
N PRO A 81 5.86 6.13 -5.86
CA PRO A 81 6.23 5.50 -4.60
C PRO A 81 7.73 5.13 -4.54
N TYR A 82 8.57 5.74 -5.36
CA TYR A 82 10.01 5.51 -5.42
C TYR A 82 10.74 6.80 -5.85
N SER A 83 12.05 6.80 -5.66
CA SER A 83 12.96 7.86 -6.11
C SER A 83 14.24 7.25 -6.68
N PHE A 84 15.09 8.09 -7.30
CA PHE A 84 16.41 7.68 -7.76
C PHE A 84 17.49 8.50 -7.05
N ALA A 85 18.49 7.81 -6.51
CA ALA A 85 19.65 8.43 -5.88
C ALA A 85 20.89 8.09 -6.71
N ARG A 86 21.73 9.10 -6.99
CA ARG A 86 23.04 8.92 -7.60
C ARG A 86 24.10 9.37 -6.59
N TYR A 87 25.07 8.51 -6.33
CA TYR A 87 26.24 8.84 -5.52
C TYR A 87 27.43 9.24 -6.40
N LYS A 88 28.40 9.93 -5.79
CA LYS A 88 29.64 10.32 -6.47
C LYS A 88 30.46 9.11 -6.90
N THR A 89 30.48 8.05 -6.09
CA THR A 89 31.22 6.80 -6.38
C THR A 89 30.33 5.55 -6.32
N THR A 90 30.75 4.51 -7.04
CA THR A 90 30.06 3.21 -7.04
C THR A 90 30.17 2.54 -5.67
N GLU A 91 31.25 2.77 -4.94
CA GLU A 91 31.51 2.23 -3.60
C GLU A 91 30.54 2.81 -2.56
N GLU A 92 30.27 4.12 -2.61
CA GLU A 92 29.27 4.78 -1.77
C GLU A 92 27.86 4.26 -2.05
N SER A 93 27.50 4.12 -3.33
CA SER A 93 26.23 3.51 -3.75
C SER A 93 26.11 2.06 -3.25
N LYS A 94 27.17 1.26 -3.37
CA LYS A 94 27.19 -0.10 -2.83
C LYS A 94 27.02 -0.13 -1.32
N ARG A 95 27.63 0.83 -0.61
CA ARG A 95 27.44 0.99 0.85
C ARG A 95 25.97 1.30 1.17
N ALA A 96 25.36 2.25 0.47
CA ALA A 96 23.95 2.58 0.62
C ALA A 96 23.05 1.37 0.35
N TYR A 97 23.31 0.61 -0.71
CA TYR A 97 22.58 -0.61 -1.04
C TYR A 97 22.65 -1.65 0.10
N VAL A 98 23.81 -1.86 0.73
CA VAL A 98 23.94 -2.84 1.82
C VAL A 98 23.36 -2.33 3.13
N THR A 99 23.51 -1.04 3.43
CA THR A 99 23.16 -0.47 4.73
C THR A 99 21.70 -0.01 4.84
N LEU A 100 21.11 0.47 3.74
CA LEU A 100 19.76 1.07 3.76
C LEU A 100 18.66 0.11 3.31
N ASN A 101 19.01 -1.00 2.65
CA ASN A 101 18.04 -2.00 2.25
C ASN A 101 17.37 -2.63 3.47
N GLY A 102 16.04 -2.50 3.57
CA GLY A 102 15.28 -2.99 4.72
C GLY A 102 15.25 -2.06 5.91
N LYS A 103 15.87 -0.87 5.80
CA LYS A 103 15.85 0.13 6.86
C LYS A 103 14.51 0.83 6.91
N GLU A 104 14.05 1.08 8.14
CA GLU A 104 12.87 1.89 8.40
C GLU A 104 13.22 3.39 8.36
N VAL A 105 12.36 4.16 7.70
CA VAL A 105 12.29 5.62 7.76
C VAL A 105 10.90 6.02 8.20
N VAL A 106 10.75 7.22 8.74
CA VAL A 106 9.45 7.75 9.19
C VAL A 106 8.99 8.78 8.16
N ASP A 107 7.75 8.63 7.67
CA ASP A 107 7.15 9.57 6.72
C ASP A 107 6.65 10.85 7.41
N ASP A 108 6.13 11.80 6.64
CA ASP A 108 5.63 13.07 7.18
C ASP A 108 4.41 12.91 8.13
N LEU A 109 3.75 11.75 8.12
CA LEU A 109 2.60 11.41 8.96
C LEU A 109 2.98 10.54 10.17
N GLY A 110 4.27 10.29 10.41
CA GLY A 110 4.76 9.46 11.52
C GLY A 110 4.69 7.95 11.27
N GLN A 111 4.39 7.51 10.04
CA GLN A 111 4.32 6.09 9.68
C GLN A 111 5.70 5.53 9.33
N LYS A 112 5.92 4.26 9.70
CA LYS A 112 7.16 3.55 9.42
C LYS A 112 7.15 2.97 8.01
N ILE A 113 8.09 3.41 7.18
CA ILE A 113 8.28 2.97 5.80
C ILE A 113 9.60 2.21 5.69
N ILE A 114 9.57 1.03 5.07
CA ILE A 114 10.78 0.25 4.81
C ILE A 114 11.28 0.53 3.40
N LEU A 115 12.54 0.96 3.27
CA LEU A 115 13.17 1.24 1.98
C LEU A 115 13.74 -0.04 1.34
N TYR A 116 13.63 -0.15 0.02
CA TYR A 116 14.32 -1.19 -0.76
C TYR A 116 15.06 -0.58 -1.94
N LEU A 117 16.39 -0.70 -1.94
CA LEU A 117 17.27 -0.13 -2.93
C LEU A 117 17.68 -1.20 -3.93
N ASN A 118 17.73 -0.85 -5.21
CA ASN A 118 18.26 -1.68 -6.29
C ASN A 118 19.14 -0.84 -7.23
N PHE A 119 20.20 -1.42 -7.78
CA PHE A 119 21.05 -0.74 -8.77
C PHE A 119 20.32 -0.58 -10.09
N VAL A 120 20.58 0.55 -10.75
CA VAL A 120 20.04 0.88 -12.08
C VAL A 120 21.14 1.45 -12.96
N GLU A 121 21.08 1.17 -14.26
CA GLU A 121 21.93 1.77 -15.29
C GLU A 121 21.46 3.20 -15.61
N LYS A 122 20.13 3.38 -15.73
CA LYS A 122 19.50 4.63 -16.15
C LYS A 122 18.32 4.96 -15.23
N ALA A 123 18.21 6.21 -14.84
CA ALA A 123 17.05 6.72 -14.11
C ALA A 123 15.94 7.08 -15.12
N GLN A 124 15.16 6.07 -15.54
CA GLN A 124 14.03 6.20 -16.46
C GLN A 124 12.78 5.59 -15.81
N TRP A 125 11.61 6.18 -16.07
CA TRP A 125 10.32 5.63 -15.61
C TRP A 125 9.20 5.96 -16.60
N LYS A 126 8.13 5.17 -16.55
CA LYS A 126 6.91 5.42 -17.33
C LYS A 126 5.93 6.30 -16.58
N GLU A 127 5.44 7.34 -17.23
CA GLU A 127 4.28 8.09 -16.75
C GLU A 127 3.02 7.41 -17.27
N LEU A 128 2.30 6.73 -16.38
CA LEU A 128 1.01 6.13 -16.66
C LEU A 128 -0.06 7.05 -16.09
N ARG A 129 -0.89 7.60 -16.97
CA ARG A 129 -2.11 8.31 -16.58
C ARG A 129 -3.29 7.48 -17.09
N PRO A 130 -3.95 6.71 -16.22
CA PRO A 130 -5.20 6.04 -16.59
C PRO A 130 -6.20 7.11 -17.02
N GLN A 131 -6.76 6.96 -18.21
CA GLN A 131 -7.79 7.89 -18.74
C GLN A 131 -9.20 7.47 -18.33
N ALA A 132 -9.38 6.22 -17.92
CA ALA A 132 -10.66 5.64 -17.54
C ALA A 132 -10.57 4.98 -16.16
N LEU A 133 -11.72 4.91 -15.49
CA LEU A 133 -11.89 4.08 -14.31
C LEU A 133 -11.69 2.60 -14.65
N PRO A 134 -11.32 1.74 -13.68
CA PRO A 134 -11.30 0.30 -13.88
C PRO A 134 -12.65 -0.20 -14.42
N PRO A 135 -12.66 -1.13 -15.39
CA PRO A 135 -13.91 -1.68 -15.94
C PRO A 135 -14.82 -2.24 -14.84
N GLY A 136 -16.10 -1.87 -14.88
CA GLY A 136 -17.10 -2.24 -13.87
C GLY A 136 -17.14 -1.34 -12.63
N LEU A 137 -16.28 -0.32 -12.54
CA LEU A 137 -16.35 0.71 -11.50
C LEU A 137 -17.09 1.95 -12.03
N MET A 138 -18.11 2.38 -11.28
CA MET A 138 -18.84 3.63 -11.49
C MET A 138 -19.02 4.33 -10.16
N VAL A 139 -18.91 5.67 -10.14
CA VAL A 139 -19.18 6.50 -8.96
C VAL A 139 -20.45 7.30 -9.23
N VAL A 140 -21.46 7.12 -8.38
CA VAL A 140 -22.70 7.91 -8.42
C VAL A 140 -22.58 9.01 -7.38
N GLU A 141 -22.33 10.23 -7.84
CA GLU A 141 -22.25 11.40 -6.98
C GLU A 141 -23.64 11.79 -6.45
N GLU A 142 -23.70 12.37 -5.25
CA GLU A 142 -24.93 12.90 -4.64
C GLU A 142 -26.10 11.89 -4.55
N ILE A 143 -25.80 10.60 -4.38
CA ILE A 143 -26.81 9.52 -4.28
C ILE A 143 -27.70 9.63 -3.03
N ILE A 144 -27.20 10.31 -2.00
CA ILE A 144 -27.91 10.67 -0.77
C ILE A 144 -27.79 12.18 -0.52
N SER A 145 -28.80 12.76 0.11
CA SER A 145 -28.82 14.15 0.57
C SER A 145 -28.04 14.34 1.87
N SER A 146 -27.68 15.57 2.20
CA SER A 146 -26.99 15.89 3.47
C SER A 146 -27.80 15.52 4.71
N SER A 147 -29.13 15.54 4.63
CA SER A 147 -29.99 15.11 5.75
C SER A 147 -29.94 13.60 5.94
N GLU A 148 -29.93 12.84 4.85
CA GLU A 148 -29.81 11.37 4.86
C GLU A 148 -28.41 10.96 5.36
N GLU A 149 -27.36 11.64 4.89
CA GLU A 149 -25.98 11.43 5.38
C GLU A 149 -25.88 11.62 6.89
N LYS A 150 -26.43 12.73 7.42
CA LYS A 150 -26.45 12.99 8.86
C LYS A 150 -27.17 11.88 9.63
N MET A 151 -28.33 11.46 9.14
CA MET A 151 -29.11 10.38 9.77
C MET A 151 -28.33 9.06 9.80
N LEU A 152 -27.65 8.69 8.71
CA LEU A 152 -26.81 7.49 8.64
C LEU A 152 -25.65 7.56 9.64
N LEU A 153 -24.96 8.71 9.74
CA LEU A 153 -23.86 8.90 10.69
C LEU A 153 -24.31 8.77 12.16
N GLU A 154 -25.46 9.34 12.50
CA GLU A 154 -26.03 9.30 13.85
C GLU A 154 -26.60 7.92 14.23
N SER A 155 -26.98 7.10 13.23
CA SER A 155 -27.53 5.76 13.46
C SER A 155 -26.50 4.71 13.90
N VAL A 156 -25.21 4.98 13.70
CA VAL A 156 -24.15 4.03 14.06
C VAL A 156 -23.76 4.23 15.51
N ASP A 157 -24.29 3.37 16.38
CA ASP A 157 -23.84 3.29 17.76
C ASP A 157 -22.43 2.69 17.83
N TRP A 158 -21.49 3.43 18.42
CA TRP A 158 -20.10 3.01 18.64
C TRP A 158 -19.82 2.63 20.09
N THR A 159 -20.83 2.59 20.97
CA THR A 159 -20.64 2.07 22.33
C THR A 159 -20.26 0.59 22.25
N GLU A 160 -19.36 0.14 23.13
CA GLU A 160 -18.90 -1.25 23.13
C GLU A 160 -19.99 -2.13 23.75
N ASP A 161 -20.76 -2.81 22.91
CA ASP A 161 -21.68 -3.87 23.35
C ASP A 161 -20.85 -4.97 24.01
N THR A 162 -20.96 -5.10 25.34
CA THR A 162 -20.20 -6.08 26.13
C THR A 162 -20.55 -7.53 25.79
N ASP A 163 -21.65 -7.75 25.07
CA ASP A 163 -22.23 -9.08 24.82
C ASP A 163 -21.84 -9.69 23.47
N ASN A 164 -21.22 -8.94 22.54
CA ASN A 164 -20.84 -9.45 21.22
C ASN A 164 -19.45 -8.94 20.76
N GLN A 165 -18.40 -9.49 21.37
CA GLN A 165 -17.00 -9.03 21.22
C GLN A 165 -16.43 -9.01 19.79
N ASN A 166 -17.09 -9.62 18.81
CA ASN A 166 -16.58 -9.70 17.43
C ASN A 166 -17.31 -8.82 16.40
N SER A 167 -18.50 -8.30 16.71
CA SER A 167 -19.25 -7.45 15.76
C SER A 167 -18.69 -6.04 15.68
N GLN A 168 -18.03 -5.56 16.74
CA GLN A 168 -17.38 -4.26 16.80
C GLN A 168 -15.91 -4.39 17.22
N LYS A 169 -15.00 -3.75 16.49
CA LYS A 169 -13.56 -3.83 16.72
C LYS A 169 -12.86 -2.48 16.52
N SER A 170 -12.05 -2.10 17.51
CA SER A 170 -11.10 -0.99 17.37
C SER A 170 -9.74 -1.50 16.87
N LEU A 171 -9.32 -1.03 15.70
CA LEU A 171 -8.01 -1.28 15.11
C LEU A 171 -7.13 -0.02 15.24
N LYS A 172 -5.82 -0.16 15.07
CA LYS A 172 -4.82 0.91 15.34
C LYS A 172 -5.16 2.30 14.78
N HIS A 173 -5.86 2.37 13.64
CA HIS A 173 -6.18 3.62 12.95
C HIS A 173 -7.66 3.73 12.55
N ARG A 174 -8.54 2.81 13.00
CA ARG A 174 -9.96 2.81 12.60
C ARG A 174 -10.84 2.00 13.55
N ARG A 175 -12.13 2.33 13.61
CA ARG A 175 -13.16 1.47 14.21
C ARG A 175 -13.89 0.71 13.10
N VAL A 176 -14.34 -0.51 13.40
CA VAL A 176 -15.06 -1.38 12.46
C VAL A 176 -16.29 -1.94 13.17
N LYS A 177 -17.44 -1.92 12.50
CA LYS A 177 -18.67 -2.56 12.95
C LYS A 177 -19.25 -3.39 11.79
N HIS A 178 -19.64 -4.63 12.07
CA HIS A 178 -20.20 -5.57 11.08
C HIS A 178 -21.71 -5.73 11.31
N PHE A 179 -22.46 -5.81 10.21
CA PHE A 179 -23.90 -6.04 10.20
C PHE A 179 -24.24 -7.21 9.26
N GLY A 180 -25.34 -7.90 9.53
CA GLY A 180 -25.78 -9.09 8.79
C GLY A 180 -24.92 -10.32 9.07
N TYR A 181 -23.61 -10.25 8.83
CA TYR A 181 -22.68 -11.36 9.00
C TYR A 181 -21.35 -10.93 9.63
N GLU A 182 -20.75 -11.83 10.40
CA GLU A 182 -19.45 -11.61 11.05
C GLU A 182 -18.29 -11.82 10.06
N PHE A 183 -17.32 -10.91 10.06
CA PHE A 183 -16.06 -11.10 9.35
C PHE A 183 -15.02 -11.78 10.25
N HIS A 184 -14.64 -13.00 9.90
CA HIS A 184 -13.64 -13.79 10.62
C HIS A 184 -12.22 -13.38 10.16
N TYR A 185 -11.55 -12.55 10.97
CA TYR A 185 -10.19 -12.09 10.69
C TYR A 185 -9.12 -13.19 10.66
N GLU A 186 -9.37 -14.34 11.29
CA GLU A 186 -8.41 -15.45 11.32
C GLU A 186 -8.20 -16.07 9.94
N ASN A 187 -9.27 -16.13 9.14
CA ASN A 187 -9.28 -16.75 7.81
C ASN A 187 -9.66 -15.77 6.68
N ASN A 188 -9.87 -14.49 6.99
CA ASN A 188 -10.29 -13.44 6.07
C ASN A 188 -11.58 -13.79 5.30
N ASN A 189 -12.57 -14.35 5.97
CA ASN A 189 -13.83 -14.77 5.34
C ASN A 189 -15.05 -14.44 6.19
N VAL A 190 -16.23 -14.58 5.61
CA VAL A 190 -17.53 -14.36 6.27
C VAL A 190 -18.25 -15.71 6.37
N ASN A 191 -18.85 -16.00 7.52
CA ASN A 191 -19.70 -17.19 7.66
C ASN A 191 -21.17 -16.85 7.31
N LYS A 192 -21.60 -17.21 6.10
CA LYS A 192 -22.97 -16.97 5.61
C LYS A 192 -24.03 -17.84 6.28
N ASP A 193 -23.62 -18.94 6.91
CA ASP A 193 -24.55 -19.87 7.56
C ASP A 193 -24.87 -19.45 8.99
N LYS A 194 -24.18 -18.42 9.51
CA LYS A 194 -24.33 -17.92 10.88
C LYS A 194 -24.41 -16.39 10.90
N PRO A 195 -25.57 -15.80 10.53
CA PRO A 195 -25.75 -14.35 10.56
C PRO A 195 -25.67 -13.79 11.99
N LEU A 196 -25.33 -12.52 12.10
CA LEU A 196 -25.29 -11.78 13.35
C LEU A 196 -26.71 -11.50 13.87
N PRO A 197 -26.94 -11.56 15.19
CA PRO A 197 -28.20 -11.13 15.78
C PRO A 197 -28.36 -9.62 15.55
N GLY A 198 -29.45 -9.22 14.91
CA GLY A 198 -29.70 -7.82 14.51
C GLY A 198 -29.67 -7.58 13.00
N GLY A 199 -29.18 -8.54 12.21
CA GLY A 199 -29.31 -8.48 10.75
C GLY A 199 -28.72 -7.21 10.12
N LEU A 200 -29.35 -6.72 9.06
CA LEU A 200 -29.05 -5.42 8.46
C LEU A 200 -29.88 -4.34 9.17
N PRO A 201 -29.34 -3.13 9.43
CA PRO A 201 -30.10 -2.06 10.07
C PRO A 201 -31.29 -1.59 9.22
N ASP A 202 -32.47 -1.46 9.84
CA ASP A 202 -33.71 -1.03 9.17
C ASP A 202 -33.58 0.31 8.43
N ILE A 203 -32.73 1.22 8.92
CA ILE A 203 -32.44 2.50 8.26
C ILE A 203 -31.93 2.30 6.82
N CYS A 204 -31.29 1.18 6.52
CA CYS A 204 -30.74 0.88 5.20
C CYS A 204 -31.81 0.47 4.16
N ASP A 205 -32.97 -0.04 4.59
CA ASP A 205 -33.94 -0.66 3.68
C ASP A 205 -34.47 0.34 2.64
N SER A 206 -34.80 1.55 3.07
CA SER A 206 -35.31 2.61 2.18
C SER A 206 -34.27 3.04 1.13
N PHE A 207 -32.99 3.09 1.50
CA PHE A 207 -31.89 3.40 0.58
C PHE A 207 -31.67 2.27 -0.41
N LEU A 208 -31.66 1.02 0.04
CA LEU A 208 -31.46 -0.14 -0.81
C LEU A 208 -32.57 -0.28 -1.85
N GLU A 209 -33.83 -0.10 -1.46
CA GLU A 209 -34.95 -0.09 -2.40
C GLU A 209 -34.82 1.04 -3.43
N LYS A 210 -34.44 2.25 -3.00
CA LYS A 210 -34.18 3.38 -3.90
C LYS A 210 -33.09 3.03 -4.91
N TRP A 211 -31.98 2.46 -4.47
CA TRP A 211 -30.85 2.11 -5.35
C TRP A 211 -31.17 1.00 -6.34
N LEU A 212 -31.96 -0.01 -5.95
CA LEU A 212 -32.42 -1.04 -6.89
C LEU A 212 -33.27 -0.42 -8.00
N ARG A 213 -34.21 0.47 -7.65
CA ARG A 213 -35.05 1.17 -8.63
C ARG A 213 -34.24 2.08 -9.56
N GLU A 214 -33.19 2.74 -9.06
CA GLU A 214 -32.30 3.56 -9.87
C GLU A 214 -31.42 2.71 -10.80
N ALA A 215 -30.93 1.57 -10.32
CA ALA A 215 -30.16 0.63 -11.13
C ALA A 215 -30.98 0.05 -12.29
N GLU A 216 -32.24 -0.32 -12.05
CA GLU A 216 -33.17 -0.78 -13.09
C GLU A 216 -33.38 0.28 -14.18
N LYS A 217 -33.64 1.54 -13.78
CA LYS A 217 -33.80 2.66 -14.73
C LYS A 217 -32.54 2.91 -15.56
N ASN A 218 -31.36 2.86 -14.94
CA ASN A 218 -30.10 3.10 -15.65
C ASN A 218 -29.74 1.95 -16.61
N SER A 219 -30.22 0.73 -16.32
CA SER A 219 -30.05 -0.44 -17.19
C SER A 219 -30.91 -0.35 -18.46
N GLU A 220 -32.08 0.28 -18.38
CA GLU A 220 -32.98 0.50 -19.54
C GLU A 220 -32.52 1.64 -20.46
N VAL A 221 -31.75 2.61 -19.94
CA VAL A 221 -31.30 3.79 -20.70
C VAL A 221 -29.98 3.56 -21.46
N GLY A 222 -29.34 2.38 -21.32
CA GLY A 222 -28.20 1.99 -22.15
C GLY A 222 -27.00 2.93 -22.04
N ILE A 223 -26.68 3.37 -20.83
CA ILE A 223 -25.45 4.14 -20.58
C ILE A 223 -24.32 3.14 -20.32
N HIS A 224 -23.60 2.82 -21.40
CA HIS A 224 -22.34 2.08 -21.39
C HIS A 224 -21.15 3.01 -21.17
#